data_AF-A0A927UIX3-F1
#
_entry.id   AF-A0A927UIX3-F1
#
_cell.length_a   1.000
_cell.length_b   1.000
_cell.length_c   1.000
_cell.angle_alpha   90.00
_cell.angle_beta   90.00
_cell.angle_gamma   90.00
#
_symmetry.space_group_name_H-M   'P 1'
#
loop_
_entity.id
_entity.type
_entity.pdbx_description
1 polymer ?
#
loop_
_entity_poly.entity_id
_entity_poly.type
_entity_poly.pdbx_seq_one_letter_code
_entity_poly.pdbx_strand_id
1 'polypeptide(L)'
;MAQLKNTTIDGTLNVSGAASFGDKATTRQNLNYIGANPVTLNTDTPATWRALGMGVAYIQSNGIINNQPYQYGFIENRVAGELISQTWTSMSGNGETYHREGNASGWYSGSAEWVQVVDKNNAFKKIWDGTWLSDGNDIAETPNYTMFLVGLKSSSGEVQGTLVPVFKNGTFIRGIGGYVSSTTTDYTYHFSANLSGNSWTLVNADYLWHGSESNHGKRVLCTPTIIYGVI
;
A
#
# COMPACT_ATOMS: atom_id res chain seq x y z
N MET A 1 -18.66 55.35 17.78
CA MET A 1 -18.22 54.04 17.27
C MET A 1 -19.21 52.99 17.73
N ALA A 2 -19.88 52.29 16.81
CA ALA A 2 -20.67 51.12 17.19
C ALA A 2 -19.70 49.98 17.52
N GLN A 3 -19.81 49.41 18.72
CA GLN A 3 -19.07 48.21 19.11
C GLN A 3 -20.01 47.02 18.96
N LEU A 4 -19.71 46.12 18.03
CA LEU A 4 -20.41 44.84 17.90
C LEU A 4 -19.85 43.91 18.99
N LYS A 5 -20.52 43.85 20.14
CA LYS A 5 -20.21 42.91 21.23
C LYS A 5 -21.27 41.83 21.26
N ASN A 6 -20.85 40.57 21.39
CA ASN A 6 -21.74 39.40 21.44
C ASN A 6 -22.75 39.34 20.28
N THR A 7 -22.35 39.76 19.09
CA THR A 7 -23.23 39.81 17.90
C THR A 7 -22.94 38.62 16.98
N THR A 8 -23.98 37.88 16.60
CA THR A 8 -23.92 36.89 15.51
C THR A 8 -24.28 37.58 14.19
N ILE A 9 -23.52 37.31 13.13
CA ILE A 9 -23.77 37.83 11.79
C ILE A 9 -24.05 36.65 10.88
N ASP A 10 -25.32 36.44 10.52
CA ASP A 10 -25.76 35.34 9.64
C ASP A 10 -25.64 35.72 8.14
N GLY A 11 -24.57 36.43 7.78
CA GLY A 11 -24.35 36.98 6.44
C GLY A 11 -22.95 37.57 6.26
N THR A 12 -22.78 38.48 5.29
CA THR A 12 -21.48 39.10 4.99
C THR A 12 -21.26 40.38 5.82
N LEU A 13 -20.16 40.44 6.55
CA LEU A 13 -19.66 41.68 7.16
C LEU A 13 -18.60 42.31 6.25
N ASN A 14 -18.93 43.43 5.59
CA ASN A 14 -17.98 44.22 4.82
C ASN A 14 -17.32 45.28 5.73
N VAL A 15 -15.99 45.23 5.89
CA VAL A 15 -15.22 46.21 6.69
C VAL A 15 -14.29 47.00 5.78
N SER A 16 -14.51 48.32 5.66
CA SER A 16 -13.75 49.21 4.76
C SER A 16 -12.63 49.99 5.46
N GLY A 17 -11.99 49.39 6.47
CA GLY A 17 -10.93 50.00 7.28
C GLY A 17 -10.27 49.01 8.22
N ALA A 18 -9.35 49.47 9.07
CA ALA A 18 -8.70 48.61 10.05
C ALA A 18 -9.71 48.11 11.10
N ALA A 19 -9.83 46.78 11.25
CA ALA A 19 -10.58 46.15 12.33
C ALA A 19 -9.63 45.70 13.44
N SER A 20 -9.93 46.11 14.67
CA SER A 20 -9.25 45.63 15.87
C SER A 20 -10.20 44.75 16.67
N PHE A 21 -9.84 43.49 16.86
CA PHE A 21 -10.60 42.55 17.69
C PHE A 21 -10.01 42.54 19.09
N GLY A 22 -10.84 42.82 20.10
CA GLY A 22 -10.41 42.90 21.51
C GLY A 22 -10.06 41.55 22.16
N ASP A 23 -10.55 40.46 21.57
CA ASP A 23 -10.30 39.07 21.96
C ASP A 23 -9.82 38.24 20.75
N LYS A 24 -9.41 36.97 20.95
CA LYS A 24 -9.01 36.06 19.87
C LYS A 24 -10.13 35.91 18.82
N ALA A 25 -9.97 36.54 17.66
CA ALA A 25 -10.73 36.19 16.46
C ALA A 25 -10.28 34.82 15.96
N THR A 26 -11.19 33.84 15.96
CA THR A 26 -10.89 32.50 15.44
C THR A 26 -11.55 32.36 14.08
N THR A 27 -10.77 32.37 13.00
CA THR A 27 -11.28 32.02 11.67
C THR A 27 -11.33 30.50 11.55
N ARG A 28 -12.48 29.94 11.16
CA ARG A 28 -12.50 28.55 10.67
C ARG A 28 -11.94 28.59 9.25
N GLN A 29 -10.68 28.21 9.08
CA GLN A 29 -10.18 27.94 7.75
C GLN A 29 -10.85 26.65 7.26
N ASN A 30 -11.77 26.78 6.31
CA ASN A 30 -12.19 25.63 5.52
C ASN A 30 -10.95 25.06 4.82
N LEU A 31 -10.89 23.74 4.57
CA LEU A 31 -9.87 23.19 3.68
C LEU A 31 -9.90 23.98 2.36
N ASN A 32 -8.76 24.56 1.98
CA ASN A 32 -8.65 25.33 0.76
C ASN A 32 -8.88 24.41 -0.44
N TYR A 33 -9.91 24.66 -1.24
CA TYR A 33 -10.15 23.89 -2.45
C TYR A 33 -9.40 24.54 -3.62
N ILE A 34 -8.36 23.86 -4.12
CA ILE A 34 -7.50 24.31 -5.21
C ILE A 34 -8.26 24.32 -6.54
N GLY A 35 -9.23 23.42 -6.71
CA GLY A 35 -10.05 23.32 -7.91
C GLY A 35 -10.00 21.93 -8.55
N ALA A 36 -10.71 21.78 -9.66
CA ALA A 36 -10.72 20.57 -10.47
C ALA A 36 -9.68 20.64 -11.59
N ASN A 37 -8.85 19.60 -11.73
CA ASN A 37 -7.77 19.52 -12.71
C ASN A 37 -6.89 20.79 -12.77
N PRO A 38 -6.31 21.24 -11.64
CA PRO A 38 -5.59 22.52 -11.59
C PRO A 38 -4.26 22.52 -12.36
N VAL A 39 -3.84 21.36 -12.87
CA VAL A 39 -2.63 21.16 -13.67
C VAL A 39 -2.93 20.28 -14.89
N THR A 40 -2.01 20.31 -15.85
CA THR A 40 -1.88 19.37 -16.97
C THR A 40 -0.63 18.53 -16.80
N LEU A 41 -0.48 17.47 -17.61
CA LEU A 41 0.67 16.55 -17.54
C LEU A 41 2.02 17.30 -17.64
N ASN A 42 2.10 18.28 -18.54
CA ASN A 42 3.29 19.10 -18.75
C ASN A 42 3.58 20.09 -17.61
N THR A 43 2.59 20.38 -16.79
CA THR A 43 2.70 21.32 -15.67
C THR A 43 2.65 20.62 -14.30
N ASP A 44 2.57 19.29 -14.27
CA ASP A 44 2.54 18.49 -13.04
C ASP A 44 3.93 18.40 -12.41
N THR A 45 4.36 19.53 -11.83
CA THR A 45 5.67 19.70 -11.19
C THR A 45 5.49 20.21 -9.77
N PRO A 46 6.42 19.91 -8.84
CA PRO A 46 6.34 20.45 -7.48
C PRO A 46 6.30 21.99 -7.46
N ALA A 47 7.00 22.66 -8.38
CA ALA A 47 7.01 24.12 -8.47
C ALA A 47 5.60 24.68 -8.79
N THR A 48 4.87 24.05 -9.71
CA THR A 48 3.48 24.42 -10.03
C THR A 48 2.57 24.16 -8.84
N TRP A 49 2.66 22.99 -8.22
CA TRP A 49 1.85 22.66 -7.04
C TRP A 49 2.15 23.55 -5.82
N ARG A 50 3.39 24.02 -5.69
CA ARG A 50 3.76 25.03 -4.69
C ARG A 50 3.05 26.36 -4.95
N ALA A 51 3.01 26.81 -6.21
CA ALA A 51 2.35 28.06 -6.59
C ALA A 51 0.83 28.01 -6.37
N LEU A 52 0.21 26.82 -6.48
CA LEU A 52 -1.19 26.60 -6.14
C LEU A 52 -1.47 26.66 -4.62
N GLY A 53 -0.44 26.43 -3.80
CA GLY A 53 -0.54 26.50 -2.34
C GLY A 53 -1.13 25.24 -1.70
N MET A 54 -1.22 25.28 -0.36
CA MET A 54 -1.78 24.17 0.43
C MET A 54 -3.29 24.06 0.22
N GLY A 55 -3.81 22.84 0.06
CA GLY A 55 -5.23 22.61 -0.15
C GLY A 55 -5.55 21.25 -0.77
N VAL A 56 -6.77 21.10 -1.27
CA VAL A 56 -7.25 19.89 -1.92
C VAL A 56 -7.62 20.18 -3.37
N ALA A 57 -7.12 19.36 -4.28
CA ALA A 57 -7.51 19.37 -5.69
C ALA A 57 -8.35 18.13 -6.02
N TYR A 58 -9.33 18.28 -6.90
CA TYR A 58 -10.05 17.15 -7.49
C TYR A 58 -9.49 16.84 -8.88
N ILE A 59 -9.09 15.60 -9.11
CA ILE A 59 -8.62 15.11 -10.40
C ILE A 59 -9.74 14.27 -11.01
N GLN A 60 -10.26 14.73 -12.14
CA GLN A 60 -11.43 14.16 -12.82
C GLN A 60 -11.17 13.64 -14.23
N SER A 61 -9.92 13.73 -14.69
CA SER A 61 -9.52 13.31 -16.02
C SER A 61 -8.30 12.40 -15.91
N ASN A 62 -8.25 11.38 -16.77
CA ASN A 62 -7.12 10.46 -16.81
C ASN A 62 -5.91 11.11 -17.49
N GLY A 63 -4.69 10.82 -17.01
CA GLY A 63 -3.44 11.25 -17.63
C GLY A 63 -3.12 12.75 -17.53
N ILE A 64 -3.66 13.47 -16.54
CA ILE A 64 -3.37 14.91 -16.37
C ILE A 64 -2.26 15.21 -15.35
N ILE A 65 -1.81 14.19 -14.63
CA ILE A 65 -0.65 14.25 -13.75
C ILE A 65 0.27 13.05 -14.05
N ASN A 66 1.57 13.21 -13.81
CA ASN A 66 2.56 12.17 -14.01
C ASN A 66 2.25 10.96 -13.13
N ASN A 67 2.28 9.77 -13.74
CA ASN A 67 2.05 8.48 -13.10
C ASN A 67 0.74 8.44 -12.31
N GLN A 68 -0.30 9.09 -12.83
CA GLN A 68 -1.62 9.19 -12.19
C GLN A 68 -2.14 7.83 -11.72
N PRO A 69 -2.42 7.63 -10.41
CA PRO A 69 -2.87 6.33 -9.90
C PRO A 69 -4.21 5.86 -10.48
N TYR A 70 -5.18 6.77 -10.57
CA TYR A 70 -6.54 6.49 -11.06
C TYR A 70 -7.13 7.68 -11.80
N GLN A 71 -8.14 7.46 -12.66
CA GLN A 71 -8.83 8.52 -13.39
C GLN A 71 -9.46 9.58 -12.47
N TYR A 72 -10.04 9.14 -11.34
CA TYR A 72 -10.75 9.99 -10.39
C TYR A 72 -10.09 9.92 -9.00
N GLY A 73 -9.79 11.07 -8.41
CA GLY A 73 -9.26 11.12 -7.05
C GLY A 73 -9.09 12.54 -6.52
N PHE A 74 -8.82 12.64 -5.22
CA PHE A 74 -8.47 13.90 -4.56
C PHE A 74 -6.99 13.93 -4.22
N ILE A 75 -6.35 15.07 -4.40
CA ILE A 75 -4.98 15.32 -3.95
C ILE A 75 -5.03 16.30 -2.79
N GLU A 76 -4.60 15.88 -1.61
CA GLU A 76 -4.18 16.79 -0.55
C GLU A 76 -2.75 17.26 -0.85
N ASN A 77 -2.59 18.55 -1.12
CA ASN A 77 -1.32 19.19 -1.41
C ASN A 77 -0.81 19.93 -0.18
N ARG A 78 0.35 19.52 0.34
CA ARG A 78 1.00 20.13 1.51
C ARG A 78 2.28 20.81 1.06
N VAL A 79 2.48 22.05 1.52
CA VAL A 79 3.60 22.90 1.13
C VAL A 79 4.39 23.32 2.36
N ALA A 80 5.71 23.08 2.36
CA ALA A 80 6.63 23.50 3.40
C ALA A 80 7.87 24.14 2.78
N GLY A 81 7.84 25.46 2.59
CA GLY A 81 8.89 26.17 1.86
C GLY A 81 8.97 25.73 0.40
N GLU A 82 10.08 25.09 0.03
CA GLU A 82 10.26 24.52 -1.32
C GLU A 82 9.83 23.04 -1.43
N LEU A 83 9.43 22.42 -0.32
CA LEU A 83 9.03 21.03 -0.26
C LEU A 83 7.54 20.87 -0.51
N ILE A 84 7.19 19.83 -1.26
CA ILE A 84 5.82 19.42 -1.55
C ILE A 84 5.64 17.97 -1.12
N SER A 85 4.56 17.72 -0.39
CA SER A 85 4.09 16.36 -0.09
C SER A 85 2.63 16.26 -0.50
N GLN A 86 2.31 15.25 -1.29
CA GLN A 86 0.97 15.00 -1.77
C GLN A 86 0.45 13.66 -1.30
N THR A 87 -0.83 13.63 -0.95
CA THR A 87 -1.57 12.40 -0.72
C THR A 87 -2.72 12.33 -1.70
N TRP A 88 -2.79 11.25 -2.46
CA TRP A 88 -3.89 10.94 -3.37
C TRP A 88 -4.85 9.98 -2.70
N THR A 89 -6.15 10.28 -2.75
CA THR A 89 -7.21 9.36 -2.37
C THR A 89 -8.03 9.00 -3.61
N SER A 90 -8.04 7.71 -3.96
CA SER A 90 -8.70 7.20 -5.16
C SER A 90 -10.22 7.13 -5.00
N MET A 91 -10.95 7.58 -6.02
CA MET A 91 -12.41 7.40 -6.13
C MET A 91 -12.73 6.12 -6.93
N SER A 92 -12.11 5.02 -6.54
CA SER A 92 -12.20 3.69 -7.17
C SER A 92 -13.30 2.80 -6.58
N GLY A 93 -13.86 3.18 -5.43
CA GLY A 93 -14.70 2.33 -4.57
C GLY A 93 -13.92 1.52 -3.53
N ASN A 94 -12.61 1.36 -3.70
CA ASN A 94 -11.72 0.69 -2.74
C ASN A 94 -10.95 1.67 -1.83
N GLY A 95 -10.82 2.93 -2.26
CA GLY A 95 -10.22 4.00 -1.45
C GLY A 95 -8.69 3.94 -1.35
N GLU A 96 -8.01 3.37 -2.35
CA GLU A 96 -6.54 3.27 -2.35
C GLU A 96 -5.91 4.65 -2.18
N THR A 97 -4.95 4.73 -1.27
CA THR A 97 -4.24 5.97 -0.97
C THR A 97 -2.80 5.87 -1.43
N TYR A 98 -2.31 6.94 -2.04
CA TYR A 98 -0.93 7.04 -2.52
C TYR A 98 -0.29 8.32 -1.99
N HIS A 99 1.04 8.37 -1.96
CA HIS A 99 1.76 9.60 -1.68
C HIS A 99 2.89 9.82 -2.66
N ARG A 100 3.24 11.09 -2.86
CA ARG A 100 4.46 11.49 -3.56
C ARG A 100 5.02 12.78 -2.99
N GLU A 101 6.31 12.98 -3.20
CA GLU A 101 7.05 14.09 -2.62
C GLU A 101 8.03 14.67 -3.62
N GLY A 102 8.36 15.95 -3.46
CA GLY A 102 9.31 16.62 -4.32
C GLY A 102 9.70 17.99 -3.82
N ASN A 103 10.57 18.64 -4.57
CA ASN A 103 11.04 19.99 -4.29
C ASN A 103 11.23 20.79 -5.59
N ALA A 104 11.89 21.95 -5.52
CA ALA A 104 12.15 22.81 -6.67
C ALA A 104 12.87 22.09 -7.84
N SER A 105 13.60 21.00 -7.58
CA SER A 105 14.31 20.22 -8.59
C SER A 105 13.45 19.14 -9.27
N GLY A 106 12.23 18.90 -8.80
CA GLY A 106 11.31 17.89 -9.33
C GLY A 106 10.82 16.89 -8.28
N TRP A 107 10.05 15.90 -8.74
CA TRP A 107 9.59 14.79 -7.92
C TRP A 107 10.78 13.93 -7.48
N TYR A 108 10.79 13.47 -6.23
CA TYR A 108 11.83 12.56 -5.76
C TYR A 108 11.71 11.21 -6.47
N SER A 109 12.84 10.64 -6.90
CA SER A 109 12.86 9.38 -7.67
C SER A 109 12.13 8.23 -6.97
N GLY A 110 12.22 8.14 -5.64
CA GLY A 110 11.55 7.12 -4.84
C GLY A 110 10.03 7.27 -4.74
N SER A 111 9.45 8.40 -5.16
CA SER A 111 8.00 8.64 -5.08
C SER A 111 7.41 9.31 -6.33
N ALA A 112 8.19 9.50 -7.39
CA ALA A 112 7.76 10.06 -8.66
C ALA A 112 6.67 9.23 -9.35
N GLU A 113 6.62 7.92 -9.07
CA GLU A 113 5.60 6.99 -9.57
C GLU A 113 4.37 6.87 -8.67
N TRP A 114 4.27 7.67 -7.60
CA TRP A 114 3.32 7.51 -6.50
C TRP A 114 3.54 6.21 -5.72
N VAL A 115 3.72 6.33 -4.41
CA VAL A 115 3.88 5.18 -3.51
C VAL A 115 2.55 4.87 -2.87
N GLN A 116 2.02 3.67 -3.13
CA GLN A 116 0.78 3.22 -2.51
C GLN A 116 0.99 2.96 -1.01
N VAL A 117 0.07 3.45 -0.19
CA VAL A 117 0.00 3.11 1.24
C VAL A 117 -0.53 1.69 1.39
N VAL A 118 -0.02 0.95 2.37
CA VAL A 118 -0.53 -0.40 2.67
C VAL A 118 -1.92 -0.30 3.30
N ASP A 119 -2.84 -1.09 2.79
CA ASP A 119 -4.19 -1.27 3.26
C ASP A 119 -4.60 -2.75 3.20
N LYS A 120 -5.83 -3.06 3.65
CA LYS A 120 -6.37 -4.42 3.66
C LYS A 120 -6.45 -5.09 2.28
N ASN A 121 -6.46 -4.31 1.20
CA ASN A 121 -6.62 -4.78 -0.17
C ASN A 121 -5.28 -5.07 -0.85
N ASN A 122 -4.16 -4.50 -0.35
CA ASN A 122 -2.83 -4.68 -0.95
C ASN A 122 -1.76 -5.23 0.00
N ALA A 123 -2.09 -5.53 1.27
CA ALA A 123 -1.17 -6.14 2.24
C ALA A 123 -0.55 -7.47 1.75
N PHE A 124 -1.29 -8.22 0.93
CA PHE A 124 -0.82 -9.44 0.28
C PHE A 124 -0.89 -9.28 -1.23
N LYS A 125 0.26 -9.10 -1.88
CA LYS A 125 0.32 -9.02 -3.34
C LYS A 125 0.65 -10.39 -3.91
N LYS A 126 -0.21 -10.95 -4.75
CA LYS A 126 0.11 -12.16 -5.51
C LYS A 126 1.24 -11.83 -6.49
N ILE A 127 2.40 -12.45 -6.31
CA ILE A 127 3.59 -12.21 -7.14
C ILE A 127 3.96 -13.42 -8.00
N TRP A 128 3.35 -14.57 -7.76
CA TRP A 128 3.50 -15.76 -8.59
C TRP A 128 2.33 -16.72 -8.41
N ASP A 129 1.91 -17.36 -9.49
CA ASP A 129 1.08 -18.55 -9.52
C ASP A 129 1.50 -19.44 -10.70
N GLY A 130 1.25 -20.74 -10.60
CA GLY A 130 1.56 -21.66 -11.69
C GLY A 130 1.96 -23.05 -11.25
N THR A 131 2.60 -23.76 -12.18
CA THR A 131 3.16 -25.10 -11.93
C THR A 131 4.62 -24.96 -11.55
N TRP A 132 4.99 -25.48 -10.40
CA TRP A 132 6.37 -25.42 -9.93
C TRP A 132 7.30 -26.30 -10.77
N LEU A 133 8.31 -25.69 -11.41
CA LEU A 133 9.33 -26.40 -12.18
C LEU A 133 10.44 -26.98 -11.29
N SER A 134 11.07 -28.07 -11.75
CA SER A 134 12.11 -28.81 -11.01
C SER A 134 13.44 -28.07 -10.88
N ASP A 135 13.75 -27.19 -11.83
CA ASP A 135 14.97 -26.38 -11.90
C ASP A 135 14.83 -25.02 -11.19
N GLY A 136 13.64 -24.70 -10.71
CA GLY A 136 13.32 -23.46 -10.01
C GLY A 136 12.36 -22.57 -10.80
N ASN A 137 11.82 -21.57 -10.13
CA ASN A 137 10.83 -20.67 -10.72
C ASN A 137 11.24 -19.23 -10.47
N ASP A 138 11.00 -18.37 -11.45
CA ASP A 138 11.19 -16.94 -11.30
C ASP A 138 9.99 -16.34 -10.56
N ILE A 139 10.23 -15.86 -9.35
CA ILE A 139 9.21 -15.24 -8.49
C ILE A 139 9.42 -13.73 -8.59
N ALA A 140 8.58 -13.07 -9.40
CA ALA A 140 8.70 -11.65 -9.69
C ALA A 140 8.73 -10.81 -8.40
N GLU A 141 9.48 -9.71 -8.44
CA GLU A 141 9.55 -8.72 -7.34
C GLU A 141 10.10 -9.26 -6.00
N THR A 142 10.64 -10.48 -5.93
CA THR A 142 11.24 -11.06 -4.70
C THR A 142 12.16 -10.11 -3.91
N PRO A 143 13.02 -9.28 -4.54
CA PRO A 143 13.85 -8.31 -3.83
C PRO A 143 13.07 -7.34 -2.94
N ASN A 144 11.84 -7.01 -3.31
CA ASN A 144 11.01 -6.01 -2.63
C ASN A 144 10.40 -6.51 -1.32
N TYR A 145 10.43 -7.83 -1.07
CA TYR A 145 9.76 -8.45 0.08
C TYR A 145 10.74 -9.19 0.99
N THR A 146 10.54 -9.11 2.29
CA THR A 146 11.26 -9.90 3.30
C THR A 146 10.43 -11.08 3.79
N MET A 147 9.10 -10.99 3.69
CA MET A 147 8.15 -12.04 4.07
C MET A 147 7.24 -12.40 2.89
N PHE A 148 6.89 -13.68 2.81
CA PHE A 148 5.99 -14.22 1.79
C PHE A 148 5.01 -15.19 2.41
N LEU A 149 3.89 -15.41 1.73
CA LEU A 149 2.97 -16.51 1.99
C LEU A 149 2.99 -17.47 0.81
N VAL A 150 3.35 -18.73 1.06
CA VAL A 150 3.42 -19.78 0.02
C VAL A 150 2.25 -20.74 0.16
N GLY A 151 1.41 -20.81 -0.86
CA GLY A 151 0.36 -21.83 -0.95
C GLY A 151 0.93 -23.14 -1.46
N LEU A 152 0.72 -24.22 -0.71
CA LEU A 152 1.19 -25.56 -1.02
C LEU A 152 0.03 -26.45 -1.44
N LYS A 153 0.30 -27.43 -2.31
CA LYS A 153 -0.63 -28.52 -2.68
C LYS A 153 0.07 -29.86 -2.57
N SER A 154 -0.59 -30.83 -1.93
CA SER A 154 -0.09 -32.20 -1.82
C SER A 154 -0.20 -32.97 -3.13
N SER A 155 0.58 -34.04 -3.27
CA SER A 155 0.48 -34.98 -4.41
C SER A 155 -0.87 -35.69 -4.54
N SER A 156 -1.64 -35.80 -3.45
CA SER A 156 -3.02 -36.31 -3.45
C SER A 156 -4.06 -35.25 -3.87
N GLY A 157 -3.65 -33.99 -4.06
CA GLY A 157 -4.51 -32.88 -4.44
C GLY A 157 -5.40 -32.32 -3.31
N GLU A 158 -5.36 -32.94 -2.14
CA GLU A 158 -6.33 -32.78 -1.04
C GLU A 158 -6.15 -31.53 -0.19
N VAL A 159 -5.08 -30.76 -0.34
CA VAL A 159 -4.85 -29.62 0.55
C VAL A 159 -4.35 -28.39 -0.21
N GLN A 160 -5.29 -27.56 -0.68
CA GLN A 160 -5.10 -26.11 -0.78
C GLN A 160 -5.55 -25.50 0.54
N GLY A 161 -4.75 -25.67 1.60
CA GLY A 161 -5.20 -25.35 2.96
C GLY A 161 -4.45 -24.19 3.60
N THR A 162 -3.13 -24.23 3.60
CA THR A 162 -2.34 -23.35 4.44
C THR A 162 -1.36 -22.53 3.61
N LEU A 163 -1.51 -21.22 3.70
CA LEU A 163 -0.47 -20.27 3.31
C LEU A 163 0.64 -20.36 4.37
N VAL A 164 1.81 -20.87 3.98
CA VAL A 164 2.97 -20.98 4.86
C VAL A 164 3.69 -19.64 4.88
N PRO A 165 3.83 -18.97 6.05
CA PRO A 165 4.67 -17.80 6.16
C PRO A 165 6.12 -18.19 6.03
N VAL A 166 6.83 -17.54 5.11
CA VAL A 166 8.25 -17.79 4.84
C VAL A 166 9.00 -16.47 4.81
N PHE A 167 10.25 -16.50 5.25
CA PHE A 167 11.10 -15.33 5.38
C PHE A 167 12.33 -15.47 4.49
N LYS A 168 12.71 -14.36 3.85
CA LYS A 168 13.95 -14.23 3.12
C LYS A 168 15.08 -13.88 4.08
N ASN A 169 16.15 -14.66 4.02
CA ASN A 169 17.40 -14.37 4.72
C ASN A 169 18.59 -14.80 3.84
N GLY A 170 19.31 -13.82 3.30
CA GLY A 170 20.41 -14.06 2.36
C GLY A 170 19.93 -14.83 1.12
N THR A 171 20.52 -16.00 0.89
CA THR A 171 20.21 -16.89 -0.24
C THR A 171 19.15 -17.94 0.10
N PHE A 172 18.36 -17.73 1.16
CA PHE A 172 17.37 -18.68 1.63
C PHE A 172 15.99 -18.05 1.79
N ILE A 173 14.96 -18.80 1.38
CA ILE A 173 13.57 -18.60 1.79
C ILE A 173 13.17 -19.78 2.67
N ARG A 174 12.73 -19.54 3.90
CA ARG A 174 12.40 -20.62 4.86
C ARG A 174 11.17 -20.26 5.68
N GLY A 175 10.36 -21.26 6.00
CA GLY A 175 9.23 -21.04 6.90
C GLY A 175 8.54 -22.33 7.33
N ILE A 176 7.78 -22.19 8.40
CA ILE A 176 6.95 -23.24 8.97
C ILE A 176 5.53 -22.68 9.13
N GLY A 177 4.53 -23.53 8.91
CA GLY A 177 3.13 -23.17 9.08
C GLY A 177 2.38 -24.30 9.75
N GLY A 178 1.16 -24.04 10.20
CA GLY A 178 0.32 -25.08 10.76
C GLY A 178 -1.16 -24.75 10.76
N TYR A 179 -1.98 -25.79 10.84
CA TYR A 179 -3.43 -25.67 10.92
C TYR A 179 -4.00 -26.82 11.76
N VAL A 180 -4.94 -26.50 12.65
CA VAL A 180 -5.67 -27.49 13.45
C VAL A 180 -6.99 -27.80 12.76
N SER A 181 -7.13 -29.02 12.26
CA SER A 181 -8.31 -29.46 11.51
C SER A 181 -9.43 -29.98 12.39
N SER A 182 -9.09 -30.47 13.59
CA SER A 182 -10.02 -30.99 14.58
C SER A 182 -9.37 -30.96 15.96
N THR A 183 -10.13 -31.29 17.00
CA THR A 183 -9.62 -31.38 18.38
C THR A 183 -8.51 -32.42 18.56
N THR A 184 -8.32 -33.33 17.62
CA THR A 184 -7.35 -34.44 17.70
C THR A 184 -6.38 -34.47 16.53
N THR A 185 -6.41 -33.48 15.62
CA THR A 185 -5.58 -33.50 14.41
C THR A 185 -5.12 -32.11 14.00
N ASP A 186 -3.82 -31.93 14.03
CA ASP A 186 -3.10 -30.75 13.58
C ASP A 186 -2.11 -31.11 12.46
N TYR A 187 -1.80 -30.12 11.63
CA TYR A 187 -0.91 -30.26 10.49
C TYR A 187 0.22 -29.24 10.64
N THR A 188 1.45 -29.68 10.43
CA THR A 188 2.63 -28.82 10.32
C THR A 188 3.13 -28.86 8.88
N TYR A 189 3.40 -27.70 8.31
CA TYR A 189 3.92 -27.50 6.97
C TYR A 189 5.33 -26.92 7.03
N HIS A 190 6.20 -27.38 6.13
CA HIS A 190 7.54 -26.84 5.96
C HIS A 190 7.73 -26.35 4.54
N PHE A 191 8.39 -25.20 4.39
CA PHE A 191 8.85 -24.71 3.11
C PHE A 191 10.30 -24.25 3.17
N SER A 192 11.07 -24.60 2.15
CA SER A 192 12.43 -24.13 1.95
C SER A 192 12.80 -24.06 0.48
N ALA A 193 13.37 -22.93 0.06
CA ALA A 193 13.92 -22.74 -1.27
C ALA A 193 15.24 -21.95 -1.23
N ASN A 194 16.20 -22.29 -2.06
CA ASN A 194 17.38 -21.46 -2.28
C ASN A 194 17.00 -20.30 -3.20
N LEU A 195 17.59 -19.14 -2.95
CA LEU A 195 17.30 -17.89 -3.64
C LEU A 195 18.53 -17.41 -4.41
N SER A 196 18.33 -17.07 -5.69
CA SER A 196 19.29 -16.34 -6.52
C SER A 196 18.57 -15.28 -7.34
N GLY A 197 18.71 -14.01 -6.95
CA GLY A 197 17.96 -12.91 -7.55
C GLY A 197 16.45 -13.07 -7.31
N ASN A 198 15.69 -13.34 -8.36
CA ASN A 198 14.26 -13.66 -8.30
C ASN A 198 13.99 -15.18 -8.38
N SER A 199 15.01 -15.99 -8.68
CA SER A 199 14.85 -17.42 -8.91
C SER A 199 14.85 -18.19 -7.59
N TRP A 200 13.79 -18.97 -7.37
CA TRP A 200 13.61 -19.83 -6.22
C TRP A 200 13.76 -21.29 -6.65
N THR A 201 14.77 -21.97 -6.12
CA THR A 201 14.95 -23.42 -6.31
C THR A 201 14.47 -24.15 -5.07
N LEU A 202 13.44 -24.97 -5.22
CA LEU A 202 12.84 -25.70 -4.09
C LEU A 202 13.85 -26.69 -3.49
N VAL A 203 14.04 -26.60 -2.17
CA VAL A 203 14.83 -27.57 -1.40
C VAL A 203 13.88 -28.59 -0.77
N ASN A 204 12.80 -28.09 -0.17
CA ASN A 204 11.79 -28.93 0.46
C ASN A 204 10.45 -28.20 0.59
N ALA A 205 9.36 -28.90 0.29
CA ALA A 205 8.01 -28.53 0.69
C ALA A 205 7.27 -29.80 1.10
N ASP A 206 6.76 -29.84 2.33
CA ASP A 206 6.01 -30.97 2.85
C ASP A 206 5.06 -30.57 3.96
N TYR A 207 4.23 -31.53 4.35
CA TYR A 207 3.53 -31.48 5.63
C TYR A 207 3.59 -32.82 6.36
N LEU A 208 3.28 -32.75 7.65
CA LEU A 208 3.06 -33.87 8.54
C LEU A 208 1.76 -33.62 9.31
N TRP A 209 0.93 -34.65 9.48
CA TRP A 209 -0.19 -34.58 10.41
C TRP A 209 0.22 -35.16 11.76
N HIS A 210 -0.30 -34.58 12.83
CA HIS A 210 -0.11 -34.98 14.22
C HIS A 210 -1.49 -35.32 14.80
N GLY A 211 -1.55 -36.42 15.54
CA GLY A 211 -2.74 -36.96 16.18
C GLY A 211 -2.64 -36.95 17.70
N SER A 212 -3.67 -37.50 18.35
CA SER A 212 -3.65 -37.74 19.80
C SER A 212 -2.52 -38.69 20.20
N GLU A 213 -2.02 -38.53 21.44
CA GLU A 213 -1.10 -39.48 22.09
C GLU A 213 0.19 -39.75 21.31
N SER A 214 0.80 -38.71 20.74
CA SER A 214 2.06 -38.80 19.98
C SER A 214 1.98 -39.63 18.69
N ASN A 215 0.77 -39.83 18.16
CA ASN A 215 0.60 -40.43 16.85
C ASN A 215 0.97 -39.42 15.76
N HIS A 216 1.87 -39.77 14.86
CA HIS A 216 2.30 -38.89 13.77
C HIS A 216 2.17 -39.61 12.43
N GLY A 217 1.77 -38.85 11.42
CA GLY A 217 1.72 -39.31 10.05
C GLY A 217 3.09 -39.60 9.45
N LYS A 218 3.09 -39.90 8.15
CA LYS A 218 4.30 -39.82 7.32
C LYS A 218 4.38 -38.45 6.68
N ARG A 219 5.60 -37.99 6.43
CA ARG A 219 5.86 -36.81 5.61
C ARG A 219 5.20 -36.98 4.24
N VAL A 220 4.43 -35.97 3.82
CA VAL A 220 3.80 -35.91 2.51
C VAL A 220 4.38 -34.72 1.74
N LEU A 221 4.90 -34.98 0.54
CA LEU A 221 5.49 -33.95 -0.31
C LEU A 221 4.41 -33.00 -0.86
N CYS A 222 4.80 -31.74 -0.96
CA CYS A 222 3.99 -30.67 -1.52
C CYS A 222 4.71 -29.97 -2.67
N THR A 223 3.92 -29.32 -3.52
CA THR A 223 4.39 -28.39 -4.53
C THR A 223 3.79 -27.02 -4.27
N PRO A 224 4.56 -25.92 -4.40
CA PRO A 224 4.01 -24.58 -4.37
C PRO A 224 3.07 -24.34 -5.55
N THR A 225 2.03 -23.54 -5.33
CA THR A 225 1.00 -23.23 -6.33
C THR A 225 0.74 -21.74 -6.47
N ILE A 226 1.02 -20.98 -5.42
CA ILE A 226 0.84 -19.53 -5.37
C ILE A 226 1.80 -18.93 -4.34
N ILE A 227 2.29 -17.72 -4.61
CA ILE A 227 3.13 -16.96 -3.68
C ILE A 227 2.62 -15.53 -3.61
N TYR A 228 2.44 -15.06 -2.38
CA TYR A 228 2.17 -13.66 -2.09
C TYR A 228 3.40 -13.02 -1.44
N GLY A 229 3.81 -11.85 -1.91
CA GLY A 229 4.69 -10.96 -1.17
C GLY A 229 3.89 -10.24 -0.08
N VAL A 230 4.48 -10.11 1.11
CA VAL A 230 3.88 -9.39 2.24
C VAL A 230 4.70 -8.15 2.56
N ILE A 231 4.02 -7.00 2.62
CA ILE A 231 4.60 -5.68 2.93
C ILE A 231 4.49 -5.43 4.44
#